data_AF-A0A6N7YEC8-F1
#
_entry.id   AF-A0A6N7YEC8-F1
#
_cell.length_a   1.000
_cell.length_b   1.000
_cell.length_c   1.000
_cell.angle_alpha   90.00
_cell.angle_beta   90.00
_cell.angle_gamma   90.00
#
_symmetry.space_group_name_H-M   'P 1'
#
loop_
_entity.id
_entity.type
_entity.pdbx_description
1 polymer ?
#
loop_
_entity_poly.entity_id
_entity_poly.type
_entity_poly.pdbx_seq_one_letter_code
_entity_poly.pdbx_strand_id
1 'polypeptide(L)'
;MPFVIIIDEWDCVIRNSTDKELVHKYLQFLHTLFKSEESKSFLALSYITGILPIKKIKDEAVLNNFREYTMLKSRMFTEYYGFTEEEVKDLCQKYDMDFDSIKAWYNGYLIDGRHMYNPNSVVQAIEEKEYDSYWKNTSSFETINTFITMNYEGLKDDIMTMLSGGKVMVDTTSFQNDFSEIHSKDDALTALIHLGYLAYDETMLSAYIPNYEVAKAFQMALKSGSWTEISRAISTCDELLMATIAGKEERVAELIELAHDTYTSVLKYNDENSLSCVITMAYFTAPAYYNIVREMSSGKGLADFVFIPRANAGNRPAMVVELKYNKSAETAIKQIQENRYHGALSDYQNKILLVGINYDAEGKDKKHHTCVIEEWQQRAT
;
A
#
# COMPACT_ATOMS: atom_id res chain seq x y z
N MET A 1 16.06 9.50 45.80
CA MET A 1 16.39 8.44 44.83
C MET A 1 15.69 8.80 43.54
N PRO A 2 16.41 9.01 42.44
CA PRO A 2 15.79 9.39 41.20
C PRO A 2 15.13 8.16 40.52
N PHE A 3 14.04 8.39 39.82
CA PHE A 3 13.18 7.39 39.16
C PHE A 3 13.34 7.46 37.64
N VAL A 4 13.25 6.30 37.01
CA VAL A 4 13.04 6.18 35.56
C VAL A 4 11.55 5.97 35.35
N ILE A 5 10.93 6.81 34.51
CA ILE A 5 9.51 6.70 34.17
C ILE A 5 9.41 6.23 32.73
N ILE A 6 8.63 5.16 32.51
CA ILE A 6 8.31 4.63 31.19
C ILE A 6 6.80 4.67 31.02
N ILE A 7 6.32 5.31 29.96
CA ILE A 7 4.89 5.38 29.63
C ILE A 7 4.70 4.86 28.21
N ASP A 8 3.86 3.84 28.07
CA ASP A 8 3.36 3.44 26.77
C ASP A 8 2.01 4.10 26.47
N GLU A 9 1.75 4.34 25.18
CA GLU A 9 0.60 5.07 24.65
C GLU A 9 0.25 6.37 25.38
N TRP A 10 1.25 7.26 25.57
CA TRP A 10 1.05 8.55 26.25
C TRP A 10 -0.04 9.41 25.58
N ASP A 11 -0.24 9.25 24.27
CA ASP A 11 -1.21 10.00 23.47
C ASP A 11 -2.61 9.39 23.48
N CYS A 12 -2.85 8.28 24.18
CA CYS A 12 -4.14 7.56 24.20
C CYS A 12 -5.31 8.47 24.60
N VAL A 13 -5.15 9.30 25.64
CA VAL A 13 -6.18 10.26 26.08
C VAL A 13 -6.43 11.33 25.01
N ILE A 14 -5.39 11.74 24.29
CA ILE A 14 -5.47 12.76 23.24
C ILE A 14 -6.20 12.21 22.01
N ARG A 15 -5.93 10.95 21.65
CA ARG A 15 -6.55 10.29 20.48
C ARG A 15 -8.00 9.90 20.72
N ASN A 16 -8.33 9.42 21.92
CA ASN A 16 -9.60 8.76 22.19
C ASN A 16 -10.65 9.66 22.87
N SER A 17 -10.30 10.90 23.24
CA SER A 17 -11.21 11.83 23.89
C SER A 17 -11.52 13.04 23.02
N THR A 18 -12.81 13.36 22.89
CA THR A 18 -13.29 14.63 22.31
C THR A 18 -13.46 15.74 23.35
N ASP A 19 -13.33 15.41 24.63
CA ASP A 19 -13.39 16.36 25.75
C ASP A 19 -12.07 17.15 25.83
N LYS A 20 -12.11 18.40 25.34
CA LYS A 20 -10.97 19.33 25.36
C LYS A 20 -10.50 19.66 26.77
N GLU A 21 -11.38 19.66 27.77
CA GLU A 21 -11.00 19.96 29.16
C GLU A 21 -10.24 18.78 29.77
N LEU A 22 -10.68 17.55 29.51
CA LEU A 22 -9.97 16.33 29.92
C LEU A 22 -8.56 16.27 29.30
N VAL A 23 -8.47 16.50 27.98
CA VAL A 23 -7.17 16.52 27.27
C VAL A 23 -6.25 17.59 27.84
N HIS A 24 -6.78 18.79 28.12
CA HIS A 24 -6.00 19.86 28.71
C HIS A 24 -5.49 19.50 30.13
N LYS A 25 -6.34 18.96 31.00
CA LYS A 25 -5.93 18.48 32.34
C LYS A 25 -4.86 17.40 32.27
N TYR A 26 -4.98 16.47 31.31
CA TYR A 26 -4.00 15.41 31.11
C TYR A 26 -2.64 15.97 30.69
N LEU A 27 -2.61 16.92 29.76
CA LEU A 27 -1.37 17.59 29.34
C LEU A 27 -0.74 18.38 30.50
N GLN A 28 -1.53 19.06 31.33
CA GLN A 28 -1.04 19.73 32.55
C GLN A 28 -0.46 18.75 33.57
N PHE A 29 -1.03 17.55 33.70
CA PHE A 29 -0.46 16.49 34.53
C PHE A 29 0.91 16.07 34.00
N LEU A 30 1.04 15.78 32.70
CA LEU A 30 2.32 15.42 32.10
C LEU A 30 3.37 16.54 32.23
N HIS A 31 2.96 17.80 32.08
CA HIS A 31 3.81 18.96 32.35
C HIS A 31 4.40 18.90 33.75
N THR A 32 3.52 18.73 34.74
CA THR A 32 3.90 18.73 36.15
C THR A 32 4.80 17.55 36.47
N LEU A 33 4.54 16.39 35.87
CA LEU A 33 5.34 15.18 36.08
C LEU A 33 6.75 15.29 35.50
N PHE A 34 6.92 15.94 34.34
CA PHE A 34 8.17 15.89 33.58
C PHE A 34 8.96 17.21 33.49
N LYS A 35 8.36 18.34 33.83
CA LYS A 35 8.96 19.67 33.61
C LYS A 35 8.94 20.59 34.83
N SER A 36 8.22 20.25 35.90
CA SER A 36 8.21 21.03 37.14
C SER A 36 9.58 21.07 37.83
N GLU A 37 9.83 22.06 38.71
CA GLU A 37 11.07 22.08 39.50
C GLU A 37 11.14 20.86 40.43
N GLU A 38 10.00 20.42 40.95
CA GLU A 38 9.86 19.22 41.76
C GLU A 38 10.28 17.98 40.97
N SER A 39 9.93 17.89 39.67
CA SER A 39 10.33 16.77 38.82
C SER A 39 11.84 16.59 38.74
N LYS A 40 12.63 17.67 38.77
CA LYS A 40 14.10 17.58 38.75
C LYS A 40 14.68 16.89 40.00
N SER A 41 13.96 16.92 41.11
CA SER A 41 14.41 16.28 42.36
C SER A 41 14.29 14.75 42.32
N PHE A 42 13.43 14.22 41.45
CA PHE A 42 13.11 12.80 41.41
C PHE A 42 13.22 12.15 40.02
N LEU A 43 13.29 12.87 38.91
CA LEU A 43 13.32 12.29 37.57
C LEU A 43 14.75 12.08 37.08
N ALA A 44 15.17 10.82 36.89
CA ALA A 44 16.41 10.48 36.20
C ALA A 44 16.23 10.49 34.67
N LEU A 45 15.13 9.89 34.20
CA LEU A 45 14.84 9.69 32.79
C LEU A 45 13.33 9.50 32.60
N SER A 46 12.79 10.04 31.51
CA SER A 46 11.47 9.69 30.99
C SER A 46 11.60 9.15 29.58
N TYR A 47 10.98 8.00 29.32
CA TYR A 47 10.83 7.43 27.98
C TYR A 47 9.34 7.17 27.73
N ILE A 48 8.79 7.82 26.71
CA ILE A 48 7.37 7.72 26.40
C ILE A 48 7.18 7.31 24.94
N THR A 49 6.20 6.44 24.68
CA THR A 49 5.81 5.94 23.35
C THR A 49 4.36 6.25 23.06
N GLY A 50 4.04 6.50 21.80
CA GLY A 50 2.71 6.88 21.33
C GLY A 50 2.68 6.93 19.80
N ILE A 51 1.50 7.09 19.23
CA ILE A 51 1.31 7.17 17.77
C ILE A 51 1.59 8.59 17.28
N LEU A 52 1.04 9.57 18.00
CA LEU A 52 1.19 10.98 17.68
C LEU A 52 2.53 11.53 18.17
N PRO A 53 3.18 12.39 17.38
CA PRO A 53 4.23 13.24 17.90
C PRO A 53 3.67 14.21 18.95
N ILE A 54 4.52 14.82 19.76
CA ILE A 54 4.08 15.65 20.87
C ILE A 54 3.38 16.91 20.33
N LYS A 55 2.12 17.11 20.72
CA LYS A 55 1.33 18.29 20.32
C LYS A 55 1.99 19.58 20.81
N LYS A 56 2.25 20.50 19.89
CA LYS A 56 2.76 21.85 20.18
C LYS A 56 1.58 22.81 20.26
N ILE A 57 0.96 22.92 21.44
CA ILE A 57 -0.15 23.86 21.65
C ILE A 57 0.39 25.30 21.67
N LYS A 58 -0.27 26.22 20.95
CA LYS A 58 0.17 27.61 20.75
C LYS A 58 0.45 28.38 22.04
N ASP A 59 -0.25 28.08 23.13
CA ASP A 59 -0.08 28.75 24.42
C ASP A 59 0.83 28.00 25.41
N GLU A 60 1.31 26.82 25.04
CA GLU A 60 1.83 25.90 26.04
C GLU A 60 2.85 24.96 25.37
N ALA A 61 4.14 25.34 25.47
CA ALA A 61 5.26 24.46 25.18
C ALA A 61 5.36 23.39 26.28
N VAL A 62 4.31 22.59 26.45
CA VAL A 62 4.08 21.75 27.64
C VAL A 62 5.20 20.72 27.79
N LEU A 63 5.53 20.02 26.71
CA LEU A 63 6.44 18.87 26.72
C LEU A 63 7.62 19.07 25.76
N ASN A 64 8.08 20.31 25.59
CA ASN A 64 9.22 20.63 24.71
C ASN A 64 10.59 20.17 25.26
N ASN A 65 10.62 19.51 26.42
CA ASN A 65 11.80 18.93 27.03
C ASN A 65 12.12 17.52 26.52
N PHE A 66 11.25 16.93 25.69
CA PHE A 66 11.50 15.64 25.05
C PHE A 66 12.28 15.80 23.74
N ARG A 67 13.19 14.86 23.51
CA ARG A 67 13.77 14.63 22.18
C ARG A 67 12.89 13.63 21.46
N GLU A 68 12.28 14.08 20.37
CA GLU A 68 11.31 13.30 19.61
C GLU A 68 11.99 12.48 18.50
N TYR A 69 11.50 11.27 18.30
CA TYR A 69 11.88 10.35 17.24
C TYR A 69 10.60 9.75 16.66
N THR A 70 10.33 9.99 15.38
CA THR A 70 9.07 9.59 14.73
C THR A 70 9.36 8.68 13.54
N MET A 71 8.33 8.09 12.94
CA MET A 71 8.42 7.38 11.66
C MET A 71 8.98 8.22 10.51
N LEU A 72 8.87 9.55 10.60
CA LEU A 72 9.46 10.47 9.62
C LEU A 72 10.96 10.63 9.81
N LYS A 73 11.45 10.52 11.06
CA LYS A 73 12.86 10.72 11.45
C LYS A 73 13.20 9.89 12.69
N SER A 74 13.55 8.63 12.49
CA SER A 74 13.63 7.61 13.56
C SER A 74 15.05 7.48 14.13
N ARG A 75 16.06 7.74 13.31
CA ARG A 75 17.49 7.77 13.64
C ARG A 75 17.95 6.47 14.30
N MET A 76 18.30 6.52 15.58
CA MET A 76 18.84 5.39 16.33
C MET A 76 17.75 4.41 16.80
N PHE A 77 16.48 4.76 16.65
CA PHE A 77 15.37 3.92 17.12
C PHE A 77 14.75 3.05 16.02
N THR A 78 15.19 3.20 14.77
CA THR A 78 14.61 2.54 13.59
C THR A 78 14.45 1.03 13.77
N GLU A 79 15.49 0.34 14.25
CA GLU A 79 15.49 -1.13 14.42
C GLU A 79 14.51 -1.63 15.48
N TYR A 80 13.93 -0.75 16.31
CA TYR A 80 13.01 -1.13 17.39
C TYR A 80 11.53 -0.89 17.03
N TYR A 81 11.23 -0.40 15.83
CA TYR A 81 9.85 -0.16 15.39
C TYR A 81 9.14 -1.41 14.85
N GLY A 82 9.88 -2.46 14.52
CA GLY A 82 9.33 -3.70 13.99
C GLY A 82 10.40 -4.75 13.84
N PHE A 83 10.12 -5.77 13.03
CA PHE A 83 11.15 -6.73 12.64
C PHE A 83 11.96 -6.22 11.46
N THR A 84 13.26 -6.48 11.51
CA THR A 84 14.19 -6.27 10.40
C THR A 84 14.01 -7.32 9.32
N GLU A 85 14.41 -7.01 8.08
CA GLU A 85 14.39 -8.00 7.00
C GLU A 85 15.20 -9.26 7.33
N GLU A 86 16.31 -9.12 8.06
CA GLU A 86 17.15 -10.24 8.50
C GLU A 86 16.40 -11.14 9.50
N GLU A 87 15.78 -10.56 10.53
CA GLU A 87 14.96 -11.32 11.48
C GLU A 87 13.80 -12.03 10.79
N VAL A 88 13.13 -11.37 9.83
CA VAL A 88 12.04 -11.99 9.07
C VAL A 88 12.55 -13.13 8.19
N LYS A 89 13.71 -13.00 7.55
CA LYS A 89 14.34 -14.09 6.79
C LYS A 89 14.65 -15.29 7.69
N ASP A 90 15.21 -15.05 8.87
CA ASP A 90 15.52 -16.10 9.84
C ASP A 90 14.27 -16.81 10.34
N LEU A 91 13.20 -16.05 10.61
CA LEU A 91 11.89 -16.59 10.96
C LEU A 91 11.30 -17.42 9.81
N CYS A 92 11.35 -16.93 8.56
CA CYS A 92 10.88 -17.68 7.40
C CYS A 92 11.62 -19.01 7.25
N GLN A 93 12.95 -19.03 7.40
CA GLN A 93 13.75 -20.26 7.36
C GLN A 93 13.41 -21.21 8.50
N LYS A 94 13.30 -20.70 9.73
CA LYS A 94 13.01 -21.49 10.93
C LYS A 94 11.64 -22.17 10.88
N TYR A 95 10.66 -21.49 10.28
CA TYR A 95 9.27 -21.92 10.26
C TYR A 95 8.79 -22.37 8.89
N ASP A 96 9.68 -22.58 7.91
CA ASP A 96 9.35 -23.07 6.56
C ASP A 96 8.27 -22.20 5.87
N MET A 97 8.49 -20.89 5.84
CA MET A 97 7.65 -19.92 5.14
C MET A 97 8.41 -19.32 3.95
N ASP A 98 7.71 -19.01 2.88
CA ASP A 98 8.30 -18.35 1.71
C ASP A 98 8.54 -16.86 2.01
N PHE A 99 9.81 -16.46 1.97
CA PHE A 99 10.20 -15.09 2.29
C PHE A 99 9.67 -14.09 1.26
N ASP A 100 9.60 -14.44 -0.02
CA ASP A 100 9.13 -13.52 -1.06
C ASP A 100 7.64 -13.21 -0.91
N SER A 101 6.82 -14.19 -0.52
CA SER A 101 5.42 -13.98 -0.15
C SER A 101 5.28 -13.14 1.13
N ILE A 102 6.05 -13.40 2.18
CA ILE A 102 6.04 -12.54 3.40
C ILE A 102 6.46 -11.11 3.05
N LYS A 103 7.50 -10.94 2.23
CA LYS A 103 7.99 -9.64 1.79
C LYS A 103 6.91 -8.87 1.05
N ALA A 104 6.21 -9.50 0.12
CA ALA A 104 5.17 -8.79 -0.62
C ALA A 104 3.95 -8.40 0.22
N TRP A 105 3.59 -9.23 1.20
CA TRP A 105 2.46 -8.96 2.08
C TRP A 105 2.77 -7.90 3.13
N TYR A 106 3.99 -7.91 3.69
CA TYR A 106 4.27 -7.21 4.94
C TYR A 106 5.50 -6.27 4.90
N ASN A 107 6.33 -6.29 3.85
CA ASN A 107 7.45 -5.35 3.69
C ASN A 107 7.01 -4.07 2.99
N GLY A 108 7.34 -2.92 3.56
CA GLY A 108 7.18 -1.66 2.84
C GLY A 108 7.54 -0.39 3.58
N TYR A 109 7.96 -0.49 4.84
CA TYR A 109 8.42 0.66 5.60
C TYR A 109 9.94 0.75 5.48
N LEU A 110 10.42 1.56 4.53
CA LEU A 110 11.84 1.89 4.44
C LEU A 110 12.12 3.13 5.31
N ILE A 111 12.66 2.90 6.50
CA ILE A 111 12.92 3.94 7.50
C ILE A 111 14.43 3.99 7.72
N ASP A 112 15.06 5.15 7.53
CA ASP A 112 16.52 5.33 7.66
C ASP A 112 17.35 4.24 6.94
N GLY A 113 16.90 3.81 5.76
CA GLY A 113 17.56 2.78 4.95
C GLY A 113 17.35 1.34 5.41
N ARG A 114 16.47 1.08 6.39
CA ARG A 114 16.13 -0.26 6.87
C ARG A 114 14.67 -0.60 6.57
N HIS A 115 14.45 -1.80 6.05
CA HIS A 115 13.11 -2.36 5.85
C HIS A 115 12.54 -2.89 7.15
N MET A 116 11.50 -2.25 7.65
CA MET A 116 10.76 -2.64 8.84
C MET A 116 9.45 -3.36 8.47
N TYR A 117 9.16 -4.41 9.22
CA TYR A 117 7.97 -5.25 9.08
C TYR A 117 7.11 -5.13 10.32
N ASN A 118 5.79 -5.13 10.13
CA ASN A 118 4.84 -5.18 11.24
C ASN A 118 5.01 -6.51 12.01
N PRO A 119 5.38 -6.50 13.31
CA PRO A 119 5.62 -7.73 14.05
C PRO A 119 4.39 -8.61 14.16
N ASN A 120 3.22 -8.03 14.42
CA ASN A 120 1.97 -8.78 14.54
C ASN A 120 1.62 -9.49 13.24
N SER A 121 1.69 -8.79 12.10
CA SER A 121 1.39 -9.42 10.81
C SER A 121 2.33 -10.57 10.47
N VAL A 122 3.64 -10.41 10.73
CA VAL A 122 4.62 -11.48 10.49
C VAL A 122 4.40 -12.67 11.44
N VAL A 123 4.18 -12.43 12.73
CA VAL A 123 3.94 -13.50 13.72
C VAL A 123 2.68 -14.28 13.35
N GLN A 124 1.57 -13.59 13.11
CA GLN A 124 0.31 -14.23 12.74
C GLN A 124 0.44 -15.06 11.46
N ALA A 125 1.13 -14.53 10.42
CA ALA A 125 1.35 -15.28 9.19
C ALA A 125 2.14 -16.58 9.42
N ILE A 126 3.14 -16.53 10.30
CA ILE A 126 3.97 -17.69 10.64
C ILE A 126 3.20 -18.73 11.46
N GLU A 127 2.40 -18.28 12.42
CA GLU A 127 1.62 -19.13 13.32
C GLU A 127 0.47 -19.82 12.58
N GLU A 128 -0.26 -19.08 11.75
CA GLU A 128 -1.42 -19.58 10.99
C GLU A 128 -1.02 -20.27 9.67
N LYS A 129 0.25 -20.14 9.23
CA LYS A 129 0.74 -20.62 7.92
C LYS A 129 -0.04 -20.07 6.74
N GLU A 130 -0.50 -18.83 6.87
CA GLU A 130 -1.33 -18.16 5.90
C GLU A 130 -0.84 -16.72 5.68
N TYR A 131 -1.09 -16.20 4.48
CA TYR A 131 -0.83 -14.80 4.16
C TYR A 131 -2.18 -14.09 4.10
N ASP A 132 -2.53 -13.34 5.15
CA ASP A 132 -3.74 -12.54 5.17
C ASP A 132 -3.52 -11.19 5.89
N SER A 133 -4.59 -10.39 5.96
CA SER A 133 -4.65 -9.11 6.64
C SER A 133 -4.82 -9.30 8.15
N TYR A 134 -3.71 -9.35 8.86
CA TYR A 134 -3.61 -9.50 10.32
C TYR A 134 -3.55 -8.17 11.06
N TRP A 135 -3.24 -7.08 10.37
CA TRP A 135 -3.31 -5.73 10.90
C TRP A 135 -4.76 -5.21 11.01
N LYS A 136 -5.74 -6.01 10.59
CA LYS A 136 -7.14 -5.63 10.49
C LYS A 136 -7.85 -5.68 11.84
N ASN A 137 -8.18 -4.51 12.37
CA ASN A 137 -9.31 -4.31 13.29
C ASN A 137 -10.30 -3.32 12.67
N THR A 138 -11.59 -3.44 12.97
CA THR A 138 -12.66 -2.58 12.40
C THR A 138 -12.37 -1.08 12.58
N SER A 139 -11.68 -0.71 13.66
CA SER A 139 -11.20 0.65 13.94
C SER A 139 -10.23 1.19 12.89
N SER A 140 -9.42 0.33 12.26
CA SER A 140 -8.42 0.71 11.26
C SER A 140 -9.08 1.24 9.98
N PHE A 141 -10.20 0.64 9.56
CA PHE A 141 -10.93 1.09 8.37
C PHE A 141 -11.62 2.42 8.57
N GLU A 142 -12.28 2.60 9.70
CA GLU A 142 -12.93 3.86 10.04
C GLU A 142 -11.89 4.98 10.09
N THR A 143 -10.71 4.71 10.63
CA THR A 143 -9.61 5.67 10.68
C THR A 143 -9.13 6.05 9.26
N ILE A 144 -8.80 5.07 8.41
CA ILE A 144 -8.38 5.34 7.03
C ILE A 144 -9.47 6.11 6.29
N ASN A 145 -10.72 5.62 6.34
CA ASN A 145 -11.87 6.22 5.67
C ASN A 145 -12.07 7.69 6.09
N THR A 146 -11.93 7.99 7.38
CA THR A 146 -12.04 9.35 7.92
C THR A 146 -11.09 10.32 7.22
N PHE A 147 -9.83 9.94 7.03
CA PHE A 147 -8.85 10.82 6.37
C PHE A 147 -9.00 10.86 4.86
N ILE A 148 -9.18 9.72 4.18
CA ILE A 148 -9.19 9.67 2.71
C ILE A 148 -10.47 10.25 2.10
N THR A 149 -11.56 10.33 2.86
CA THR A 149 -12.84 10.89 2.38
C THR A 149 -12.98 12.39 2.68
N MET A 150 -11.98 13.02 3.29
CA MET A 150 -11.96 14.47 3.49
C MET A 150 -11.98 15.19 2.13
N ASN A 151 -12.78 16.24 2.02
CA ASN A 151 -13.02 16.94 0.76
C ASN A 151 -11.92 17.98 0.46
N TYR A 152 -10.67 17.54 0.42
CA TYR A 152 -9.53 18.36 -0.02
C TYR A 152 -9.23 18.13 -1.49
N GLU A 153 -8.94 19.21 -2.21
CA GLU A 153 -8.61 19.16 -3.63
C GLU A 153 -7.38 18.27 -3.88
N GLY A 154 -7.48 17.35 -4.84
CA GLY A 154 -6.41 16.44 -5.23
C GLY A 154 -6.16 15.25 -4.30
N LEU A 155 -6.73 15.22 -3.08
CA LEU A 155 -6.50 14.11 -2.13
C LEU A 155 -6.93 12.76 -2.73
N LYS A 156 -8.10 12.72 -3.39
CA LYS A 156 -8.60 11.51 -4.04
C LYS A 156 -7.61 11.00 -5.11
N ASP A 157 -7.10 11.91 -5.93
CA ASP A 157 -6.19 11.57 -7.03
C ASP A 157 -4.85 11.05 -6.48
N ASP A 158 -4.38 11.64 -5.37
CA ASP A 158 -3.18 11.21 -4.66
C ASP A 158 -3.33 9.79 -4.06
N ILE A 159 -4.47 9.50 -3.42
CA ILE A 159 -4.77 8.15 -2.91
C ILE A 159 -4.80 7.11 -4.06
N MET A 160 -5.44 7.45 -5.18
CA MET A 160 -5.49 6.56 -6.35
C MET A 160 -4.10 6.35 -6.97
N THR A 161 -3.27 7.38 -6.99
CA THR A 161 -1.87 7.30 -7.46
C THR A 161 -1.05 6.38 -6.57
N MET A 162 -1.21 6.44 -5.25
CA MET A 162 -0.50 5.52 -4.35
C MET A 162 -1.02 4.09 -4.42
N LEU A 163 -2.33 3.89 -4.64
CA LEU A 163 -2.92 2.56 -4.83
C LEU A 163 -2.44 1.85 -6.10
N SER A 164 -2.07 2.61 -7.14
CA SER A 164 -1.44 2.06 -8.35
C SER A 164 0.09 1.91 -8.23
N GLY A 165 0.64 2.07 -7.02
CA GLY A 165 2.05 1.89 -6.70
C GLY A 165 2.91 3.14 -6.88
N GLY A 166 2.30 4.31 -7.14
CA GLY A 166 3.00 5.59 -7.20
C GLY A 166 3.37 6.15 -5.83
N LYS A 167 4.15 7.25 -5.85
CA LYS A 167 4.46 8.06 -4.67
C LYS A 167 3.91 9.47 -4.86
N VAL A 168 3.48 10.10 -3.78
CA VAL A 168 2.92 11.46 -3.79
C VAL A 168 3.74 12.34 -2.85
N MET A 169 4.20 13.52 -3.31
CA MET A 169 4.89 14.47 -2.45
C MET A 169 3.98 14.97 -1.33
N VAL A 170 4.49 15.06 -0.11
CA VAL A 170 3.74 15.50 1.08
C VAL A 170 4.56 16.50 1.87
N ASP A 171 3.97 17.65 2.16
CA ASP A 171 4.52 18.58 3.15
C ASP A 171 4.12 18.16 4.57
N THR A 172 5.04 17.48 5.26
CA THR A 172 4.79 17.00 6.63
C THR A 172 4.92 18.08 7.70
N THR A 173 5.28 19.32 7.33
CA THR A 173 5.55 20.40 8.29
C THR A 173 4.32 21.15 8.77
N SER A 174 3.20 21.06 8.03
CA SER A 174 1.94 21.70 8.39
C SER A 174 1.17 20.97 9.49
N PHE A 175 1.41 19.67 9.64
CA PHE A 175 0.66 18.82 10.56
C PHE A 175 0.95 19.20 12.02
N GLN A 176 -0.10 19.54 12.76
CA GLN A 176 0.02 20.04 14.15
C GLN A 176 -0.04 18.93 15.22
N ASN A 177 0.16 17.67 14.81
CA ASN A 177 0.06 16.49 15.68
C ASN A 177 -1.29 16.37 16.38
N ASP A 178 -2.37 16.70 15.67
CA ASP A 178 -3.75 16.62 16.13
C ASP A 178 -4.66 16.06 15.04
N PHE A 179 -5.25 14.89 15.27
CA PHE A 179 -6.17 14.26 14.33
C PHE A 179 -7.54 14.96 14.24
N SER A 180 -7.88 15.82 15.19
CA SER A 180 -9.11 16.62 15.17
C SER A 180 -8.96 17.93 14.40
N GLU A 181 -7.73 18.36 14.09
CA GLU A 181 -7.41 19.61 13.40
C GLU A 181 -6.62 19.33 12.11
N ILE A 182 -7.30 18.71 11.13
CA ILE A 182 -6.77 18.52 9.78
C ILE A 182 -7.16 19.73 8.93
N HIS A 183 -6.19 20.37 8.26
CA HIS A 183 -6.40 21.61 7.51
C HIS A 183 -6.05 21.50 6.03
N SER A 184 -5.37 20.43 5.62
CA SER A 184 -4.97 20.20 4.23
C SER A 184 -4.95 18.71 3.88
N LYS A 185 -4.78 18.41 2.59
CA LYS A 185 -4.48 17.05 2.14
C LYS A 185 -3.15 16.53 2.74
N ASP A 186 -2.16 17.42 2.89
CA ASP A 186 -0.85 17.05 3.43
C ASP A 186 -0.95 16.66 4.91
N ASP A 187 -1.80 17.34 5.68
CA ASP A 187 -2.10 16.98 7.07
C ASP A 187 -2.76 15.59 7.14
N ALA A 188 -3.72 15.31 6.26
CA ALA A 188 -4.39 14.01 6.19
C ALA A 188 -3.40 12.89 5.83
N LEU A 189 -2.52 13.12 4.85
CA LEU A 189 -1.49 12.16 4.45
C LEU A 189 -0.43 11.98 5.57
N THR A 190 -0.04 13.05 6.25
CA THR A 190 0.90 13.00 7.38
C THR A 190 0.30 12.24 8.57
N ALA A 191 -0.99 12.42 8.85
CA ALA A 191 -1.69 11.63 9.84
C ALA A 191 -1.66 10.13 9.50
N LEU A 192 -1.93 9.77 8.24
CA LEU A 192 -1.86 8.39 7.77
C LEU A 192 -0.43 7.82 7.85
N ILE A 193 0.61 8.63 7.65
CA ILE A 193 2.01 8.20 7.87
C ILE A 193 2.24 7.86 9.35
N HIS A 194 1.84 8.72 10.27
CA HIS A 194 2.02 8.48 11.71
C HIS A 194 1.24 7.27 12.22
N LEU A 195 0.06 7.02 11.65
CA LEU A 195 -0.75 5.83 11.93
C LEU A 195 -0.17 4.55 11.30
N GLY A 196 0.89 4.68 10.49
CA GLY A 196 1.52 3.58 9.76
C GLY A 196 0.79 3.18 8.48
N TYR A 197 -0.33 3.82 8.10
CA TYR A 197 -1.08 3.47 6.89
C TYR A 197 -0.39 3.95 5.61
N LEU A 198 0.54 4.90 5.72
CA LEU A 198 1.43 5.27 4.63
C LEU A 198 2.88 5.15 5.11
N ALA A 199 3.77 4.77 4.21
CA ALA A 199 5.20 4.91 4.39
C ALA A 199 5.66 6.26 3.83
N TYR A 200 6.79 6.75 4.32
CA TYR A 200 7.36 8.03 3.92
C TYR A 200 8.79 7.83 3.39
N ASP A 201 9.04 8.39 2.22
CA ASP A 201 10.37 8.51 1.63
C ASP A 201 10.92 9.90 1.96
N GLU A 202 11.83 9.98 2.93
CA GLU A 202 12.45 11.25 3.34
C GLU A 202 13.28 11.88 2.22
N THR A 203 13.85 11.09 1.31
CA THR A 203 14.69 11.61 0.22
C THR A 203 13.84 12.31 -0.84
N MET A 204 12.69 11.72 -1.17
CA MET A 204 11.75 12.26 -2.16
C MET A 204 10.67 13.16 -1.55
N LEU A 205 10.61 13.26 -0.21
CA LEU A 205 9.54 13.92 0.54
C LEU A 205 8.15 13.43 0.12
N SER A 206 8.00 12.12 -0.02
CA SER A 206 6.79 11.53 -0.61
C SER A 206 6.22 10.37 0.20
N ALA A 207 4.89 10.30 0.26
CA ALA A 207 4.14 9.19 0.85
C ALA A 207 3.85 8.10 -0.20
N TYR A 208 3.71 6.86 0.27
CA TYR A 208 3.29 5.71 -0.54
C TYR A 208 2.65 4.62 0.31
N ILE A 209 1.91 3.71 -0.33
CA ILE A 209 1.36 2.52 0.34
C ILE A 209 2.46 1.46 0.43
N PRO A 210 2.82 0.99 1.64
CA PRO A 210 4.02 0.18 1.86
C PRO A 210 3.93 -1.22 1.24
N ASN A 211 2.82 -1.91 1.45
CA ASN A 211 2.71 -3.34 1.15
C ASN A 211 1.28 -3.73 0.77
N TYR A 212 1.11 -5.00 0.36
CA TYR A 212 -0.20 -5.49 -0.07
C TYR A 212 -1.25 -5.51 1.05
N GLU A 213 -0.87 -5.82 2.29
CA GLU A 213 -1.79 -5.81 3.43
C GLU A 213 -2.40 -4.41 3.63
N VAL A 214 -1.58 -3.37 3.60
CA VAL A 214 -2.04 -1.97 3.75
C VAL A 214 -2.86 -1.54 2.55
N ALA A 215 -2.44 -1.91 1.34
CA ALA A 215 -3.20 -1.61 0.12
C ALA A 215 -4.62 -2.22 0.19
N LYS A 216 -4.74 -3.47 0.65
CA LYS A 216 -6.03 -4.14 0.89
C LYS A 216 -6.86 -3.39 1.94
N ALA A 217 -6.23 -2.81 2.97
CA ALA A 217 -6.93 -2.00 3.96
C ALA A 217 -7.51 -0.69 3.37
N PHE A 218 -6.75 0.01 2.52
CA PHE A 218 -7.26 1.16 1.78
C PHE A 218 -8.44 0.77 0.88
N GLN A 219 -8.33 -0.33 0.13
CA GLN A 219 -9.44 -0.79 -0.70
C GLN A 219 -10.70 -1.08 0.12
N MET A 220 -10.56 -1.71 1.29
CA MET A 220 -11.69 -1.95 2.17
C MET A 220 -12.31 -0.65 2.69
N ALA A 221 -11.49 0.34 3.07
CA ALA A 221 -11.96 1.65 3.48
C ALA A 221 -12.67 2.39 2.33
N LEU A 222 -12.24 2.19 1.09
CA LEU A 222 -12.89 2.74 -0.10
C LEU A 222 -14.26 2.11 -0.39
N LYS A 223 -14.45 0.83 -0.03
CA LYS A 223 -15.74 0.14 -0.18
C LYS A 223 -16.84 0.70 0.73
N SER A 224 -16.48 1.18 1.92
CA SER A 224 -17.42 1.68 2.93
C SER A 224 -17.73 3.17 2.83
N GLY A 225 -17.08 3.91 1.92
CA GLY A 225 -17.18 5.36 1.81
C GLY A 225 -18.15 5.87 0.73
N SER A 226 -18.06 7.16 0.44
CA SER A 226 -18.83 7.86 -0.62
C SER A 226 -18.42 7.48 -2.05
N TRP A 227 -17.47 6.55 -2.22
CA TRP A 227 -16.82 6.22 -3.49
C TRP A 227 -17.44 4.96 -4.12
N THR A 228 -18.75 5.00 -4.36
CA THR A 228 -19.55 3.84 -4.80
C THR A 228 -19.08 3.22 -6.12
N GLU A 229 -18.65 4.03 -7.08
CA GLU A 229 -18.12 3.56 -8.37
C GLU A 229 -16.80 2.78 -8.19
N ILE A 230 -15.89 3.32 -7.37
CA ILE A 230 -14.61 2.69 -7.03
C ILE A 230 -14.85 1.40 -6.25
N SER A 231 -15.80 1.38 -5.31
CA SER A 231 -16.21 0.18 -4.58
C SER A 231 -16.64 -0.95 -5.52
N ARG A 232 -17.43 -0.62 -6.56
CA ARG A 232 -17.87 -1.56 -7.58
C ARG A 232 -16.70 -2.12 -8.41
N ALA A 233 -15.78 -1.28 -8.88
CA ALA A 233 -14.61 -1.74 -9.61
C ALA A 233 -13.68 -2.63 -8.75
N ILE A 234 -13.51 -2.28 -7.47
CA ILE A 234 -12.73 -3.12 -6.55
C ILE A 234 -13.39 -4.48 -6.31
N SER A 235 -14.73 -4.54 -6.24
CA SER A 235 -15.43 -5.81 -6.02
C SER A 235 -15.25 -6.82 -7.17
N THR A 236 -14.82 -6.37 -8.34
CA THR A 236 -14.60 -7.21 -9.52
C THR A 236 -13.15 -7.64 -9.74
N CYS A 237 -12.19 -7.15 -8.93
CA CYS A 237 -10.76 -7.48 -9.11
C CYS A 237 -10.49 -9.00 -9.03
N ASP A 238 -11.07 -9.69 -8.05
CA ASP A 238 -10.92 -11.15 -7.91
C ASP A 238 -11.58 -11.90 -9.07
N GLU A 239 -12.72 -11.41 -9.54
CA GLU A 239 -13.41 -11.97 -10.70
C GLU A 239 -12.55 -11.83 -11.96
N LEU A 240 -11.93 -10.67 -12.18
CA LEU A 240 -11.04 -10.42 -13.32
C LEU A 240 -9.86 -11.38 -13.33
N LEU A 241 -9.17 -11.53 -12.20
CA LEU A 241 -8.04 -12.45 -12.10
C LEU A 241 -8.47 -13.88 -12.43
N MET A 242 -9.59 -14.34 -11.87
CA MET A 242 -10.10 -15.69 -12.12
C MET A 242 -10.62 -15.89 -13.56
N ALA A 243 -11.26 -14.87 -14.15
CA ALA A 243 -11.71 -14.89 -15.54
C ALA A 243 -10.52 -15.00 -16.51
N THR A 244 -9.44 -14.28 -16.22
CA THR A 244 -8.19 -14.32 -16.99
C THR A 244 -7.56 -15.71 -16.93
N ILE A 245 -7.43 -16.28 -15.72
CA ILE A 245 -6.91 -17.64 -15.52
C ILE A 245 -7.76 -18.69 -16.25
N ALA A 246 -9.08 -18.50 -16.27
CA ALA A 246 -10.03 -19.39 -16.94
C ALA A 246 -10.12 -19.16 -18.47
N GLY A 247 -9.41 -18.17 -19.02
CA GLY A 247 -9.46 -17.84 -20.46
C GLY A 247 -10.80 -17.25 -20.92
N LYS A 248 -11.54 -16.56 -20.04
CA LYS A 248 -12.83 -15.92 -20.38
C LYS A 248 -12.62 -14.53 -20.97
N GLU A 249 -12.15 -14.48 -22.22
CA GLU A 249 -11.77 -13.27 -22.95
C GLU A 249 -12.80 -12.14 -22.90
N GLU A 250 -14.06 -12.41 -23.30
CA GLU A 250 -15.14 -11.41 -23.29
C GLU A 250 -15.35 -10.83 -21.89
N ARG A 251 -15.36 -11.69 -20.86
CA ARG A 251 -15.55 -11.25 -19.48
C ARG A 251 -14.38 -10.41 -18.97
N VAL A 252 -13.16 -10.74 -19.36
CA VAL A 252 -11.96 -9.96 -19.04
C VAL A 252 -12.04 -8.57 -19.64
N ALA A 253 -12.44 -8.47 -20.92
CA ALA A 253 -12.62 -7.19 -21.59
C ALA A 253 -13.68 -6.31 -20.89
N GLU A 254 -14.86 -6.87 -20.57
CA GLU A 254 -15.92 -6.16 -19.83
C GLU A 254 -15.45 -5.62 -18.47
N LEU A 255 -14.71 -6.43 -17.71
CA LEU A 255 -14.24 -6.07 -16.38
C LEU A 255 -13.15 -5.00 -16.42
N ILE A 256 -12.26 -5.05 -17.42
CA ILE A 256 -11.26 -4.01 -17.65
C ILE A 256 -11.92 -2.71 -18.11
N GLU A 257 -12.93 -2.78 -18.98
CA GLU A 257 -13.70 -1.61 -19.40
C GLU A 257 -14.38 -0.91 -18.22
N LEU A 258 -15.01 -1.70 -17.33
CA LEU A 258 -15.58 -1.19 -16.09
C LEU A 258 -14.54 -0.48 -15.20
N ALA A 259 -13.35 -1.08 -15.06
CA ALA A 259 -12.25 -0.48 -14.32
C ALA A 259 -11.75 0.80 -15.01
N HIS A 260 -11.61 0.80 -16.33
CA HIS A 260 -11.18 1.95 -17.13
C HIS A 260 -12.12 3.13 -16.93
N ASP A 261 -13.43 2.94 -17.10
CA ASP A 261 -14.43 4.01 -16.92
C ASP A 261 -14.41 4.59 -15.50
N THR A 262 -14.23 3.71 -14.50
CA THR A 262 -14.20 4.11 -13.10
C THR A 262 -12.93 4.88 -12.75
N TYR A 263 -11.76 4.46 -13.23
CA TYR A 263 -10.48 5.03 -12.81
C TYR A 263 -10.00 6.19 -13.69
N THR A 264 -10.32 6.21 -14.99
CA THR A 264 -9.97 7.35 -15.87
C THR A 264 -10.80 8.60 -15.64
N SER A 265 -12.02 8.45 -15.09
CA SER A 265 -12.80 9.60 -14.63
C SER A 265 -12.14 10.32 -13.45
N VAL A 266 -11.24 9.63 -12.73
CA VAL A 266 -10.49 10.15 -11.57
C VAL A 266 -9.06 10.53 -11.98
N LEU A 267 -8.38 9.66 -12.71
CA LEU A 267 -7.02 9.83 -13.17
C LEU A 267 -7.02 10.57 -14.52
N LYS A 268 -6.66 11.85 -14.53
CA LYS A 268 -6.58 12.69 -15.75
C LYS A 268 -5.42 12.30 -16.68
N TYR A 269 -5.36 11.06 -17.15
CA TYR A 269 -4.30 10.57 -18.04
C TYR A 269 -4.91 10.02 -19.34
N ASN A 270 -4.50 10.58 -20.49
CA ASN A 270 -4.97 10.21 -21.83
C ASN A 270 -3.84 9.54 -22.65
N ASP A 271 -3.16 8.55 -22.10
CA ASP A 271 -2.04 7.85 -22.77
C ASP A 271 -1.90 6.39 -22.31
N GLU A 272 -0.91 5.67 -22.85
CA GLU A 272 -0.60 4.26 -22.52
C GLU A 272 -0.25 4.06 -21.02
N ASN A 273 0.25 5.12 -20.35
CA ASN A 273 0.48 5.12 -18.91
C ASN A 273 -0.83 5.05 -18.12
N SER A 274 -1.90 5.70 -18.62
CA SER A 274 -3.23 5.60 -18.02
C SER A 274 -3.77 4.18 -18.07
N LEU A 275 -3.59 3.48 -19.20
CA LEU A 275 -4.01 2.10 -19.36
C LEU A 275 -3.22 1.17 -18.42
N SER A 276 -1.91 1.37 -18.28
CA SER A 276 -1.09 0.63 -17.31
C SER A 276 -1.57 0.81 -15.85
N CYS A 277 -1.99 2.03 -15.48
CA CYS A 277 -2.56 2.31 -14.16
C CYS A 277 -3.90 1.59 -13.97
N VAL A 278 -4.78 1.64 -15.00
CA VAL A 278 -6.06 0.91 -15.00
C VAL A 278 -5.82 -0.59 -14.81
N ILE A 279 -4.86 -1.18 -15.53
CA ILE A 279 -4.54 -2.61 -15.41
C ILE A 279 -4.00 -2.95 -14.02
N THR A 280 -3.15 -2.11 -13.45
CA THR A 280 -2.66 -2.28 -12.07
C THR A 280 -3.81 -2.29 -11.07
N MET A 281 -4.76 -1.37 -11.22
CA MET A 281 -5.95 -1.29 -10.37
C MET A 281 -6.94 -2.43 -10.62
N ALA A 282 -7.08 -2.87 -11.88
CA ALA A 282 -8.00 -3.95 -12.24
C ALA A 282 -7.51 -5.29 -11.68
N TYR A 283 -6.22 -5.59 -11.79
CA TYR A 283 -5.57 -6.77 -11.22
C TYR A 283 -5.06 -6.57 -9.79
N PHE A 284 -5.67 -5.66 -9.02
CA PHE A 284 -5.17 -5.28 -7.70
C PHE A 284 -4.99 -6.46 -6.73
N THR A 285 -5.73 -7.56 -6.86
CA THR A 285 -5.59 -8.72 -5.97
C THR A 285 -4.52 -9.70 -6.40
N ALA A 286 -3.93 -9.53 -7.59
CA ALA A 286 -2.85 -10.38 -8.08
C ALA A 286 -1.55 -10.31 -7.24
N PRO A 287 -1.10 -9.15 -6.69
CA PRO A 287 0.09 -9.08 -5.83
C PRO A 287 0.05 -9.99 -4.59
N ALA A 288 -1.12 -10.49 -4.17
CA ALA A 288 -1.24 -11.50 -3.12
C ALA A 288 -0.53 -12.81 -3.47
N TYR A 289 -0.50 -13.15 -4.77
CA TYR A 289 -0.08 -14.45 -5.29
C TYR A 289 1.07 -14.34 -6.31
N TYR A 290 1.26 -13.16 -6.89
CA TYR A 290 2.18 -12.93 -8.00
C TYR A 290 3.22 -11.89 -7.64
N ASN A 291 4.46 -12.13 -8.06
CA ASN A 291 5.41 -11.06 -8.31
C ASN A 291 5.09 -10.43 -9.67
N ILE A 292 4.70 -9.16 -9.68
CA ILE A 292 4.31 -8.46 -10.90
C ILE A 292 5.49 -7.58 -11.35
N VAL A 293 6.03 -7.88 -12.53
CA VAL A 293 7.11 -7.10 -13.14
C VAL A 293 6.51 -6.25 -14.25
N ARG A 294 6.70 -4.93 -14.16
CA ARG A 294 6.30 -3.98 -15.20
C ARG A 294 7.46 -3.74 -16.16
N GLU A 295 7.16 -3.52 -17.43
CA GLU A 295 8.16 -3.23 -18.47
C GLU A 295 9.31 -4.26 -18.47
N MET A 296 8.97 -5.54 -18.38
CA MET A 296 9.97 -6.59 -18.25
C MET A 296 10.74 -6.75 -19.55
N SER A 297 12.05 -6.51 -19.51
CA SER A 297 12.93 -6.81 -20.65
C SER A 297 13.04 -8.32 -20.86
N SER A 298 12.63 -8.79 -22.04
CA SER A 298 12.79 -10.19 -22.43
C SER A 298 12.95 -10.32 -23.94
N GLY A 299 13.92 -11.12 -24.36
CA GLY A 299 14.19 -11.40 -25.78
C GLY A 299 14.54 -10.13 -26.57
N LYS A 300 13.58 -9.63 -27.37
CA LYS A 300 13.75 -8.49 -28.29
C LYS A 300 12.92 -7.25 -27.94
N GLY A 301 12.19 -7.26 -26.82
CA GLY A 301 11.30 -6.15 -26.43
C GLY A 301 11.07 -6.06 -24.93
N LEU A 302 10.10 -5.20 -24.56
CA LEU A 302 9.61 -5.00 -23.19
C LEU A 302 8.16 -5.48 -23.14
N ALA A 303 7.85 -6.41 -22.23
CA ALA A 303 6.48 -6.81 -21.94
C ALA A 303 5.87 -5.84 -20.92
N ASP A 304 4.62 -5.42 -21.12
CA ASP A 304 4.00 -4.42 -20.24
C ASP A 304 3.85 -4.92 -18.81
N PHE A 305 3.29 -6.13 -18.63
CA PHE A 305 3.20 -6.77 -17.32
C PHE A 305 3.51 -8.27 -17.39
N VAL A 306 4.28 -8.76 -16.43
CA VAL A 306 4.55 -10.19 -16.25
C VAL A 306 4.20 -10.59 -14.83
N PHE A 307 3.26 -11.52 -14.70
CA PHE A 307 2.76 -12.06 -13.45
C PHE A 307 3.45 -13.40 -13.19
N ILE A 308 4.42 -13.39 -12.27
CA ILE A 308 5.21 -14.57 -11.89
C ILE A 308 4.62 -15.15 -10.59
N PRO A 309 4.06 -16.38 -10.60
CA PRO A 309 3.47 -16.99 -9.42
C PRO A 309 4.50 -17.17 -8.30
N ARG A 310 4.15 -16.78 -7.07
CA ARG A 310 4.93 -17.11 -5.86
C ARG A 310 4.58 -18.50 -5.34
N ALA A 311 5.30 -18.97 -4.33
CA ALA A 311 5.07 -20.26 -3.70
C ALA A 311 3.61 -20.44 -3.20
N ASN A 312 2.99 -19.36 -2.73
CA ASN A 312 1.59 -19.36 -2.25
C ASN A 312 0.54 -19.21 -3.36
N ALA A 313 0.93 -19.18 -4.65
CA ALA A 313 0.00 -18.99 -5.75
C ALA A 313 -0.88 -20.22 -6.04
N GLY A 314 -0.54 -21.39 -5.51
CA GLY A 314 -1.20 -22.66 -5.82
C GLY A 314 -1.02 -23.04 -7.30
N ASN A 315 -2.10 -23.44 -7.97
CA ASN A 315 -2.07 -23.87 -9.38
C ASN A 315 -2.23 -22.71 -10.38
N ARG A 316 -2.06 -21.46 -9.94
CA ARG A 316 -2.24 -20.30 -10.79
C ARG A 316 -1.11 -20.21 -11.84
N PRO A 317 -1.44 -19.99 -13.13
CA PRO A 317 -0.45 -19.94 -14.20
C PRO A 317 0.32 -18.62 -14.16
N ALA A 318 1.52 -18.61 -14.74
CA ALA A 318 2.20 -17.36 -15.06
C ALA A 318 1.44 -16.64 -16.19
N MET A 319 1.47 -15.31 -16.20
CA MET A 319 0.77 -14.52 -17.22
C MET A 319 1.69 -13.45 -17.80
N VAL A 320 1.72 -13.32 -19.12
CA VAL A 320 2.36 -12.21 -19.83
C VAL A 320 1.26 -11.38 -20.44
N VAL A 321 1.13 -10.13 -20.00
CA VAL A 321 0.09 -9.21 -20.44
C VAL A 321 0.72 -8.12 -21.30
N GLU A 322 0.14 -7.89 -22.47
CA GLU A 322 0.55 -6.85 -23.41
C GLU A 322 -0.66 -6.00 -23.78
N LEU A 323 -0.46 -4.69 -23.77
CA LEU A 323 -1.47 -3.67 -23.96
C LEU A 323 -1.32 -3.03 -25.34
N LYS A 324 -2.44 -2.67 -25.95
CA LYS A 324 -2.48 -1.93 -27.23
C LYS A 324 -3.55 -0.85 -27.18
N TYR A 325 -3.24 0.27 -27.84
CA TYR A 325 -4.15 1.39 -28.02
C TYR A 325 -4.46 1.56 -29.51
N ASN A 326 -5.75 1.61 -29.88
CA ASN A 326 -6.25 1.74 -31.26
C ASN A 326 -5.63 0.72 -32.24
N LYS A 327 -5.44 -0.53 -31.80
CA LYS A 327 -4.99 -1.65 -32.65
C LYS A 327 -5.93 -2.85 -32.46
N SER A 328 -5.38 -4.01 -32.10
CA SER A 328 -6.15 -5.22 -31.81
C SER A 328 -5.47 -6.07 -30.75
N ALA A 329 -6.25 -6.88 -30.03
CA ALA A 329 -5.73 -7.80 -29.02
C ALA A 329 -4.86 -8.91 -29.64
N GLU A 330 -5.17 -9.35 -30.87
CA GLU A 330 -4.35 -10.32 -31.63
C GLU A 330 -2.97 -9.74 -31.96
N THR A 331 -2.88 -8.43 -32.21
CA THR A 331 -1.60 -7.76 -32.42
C THR A 331 -0.74 -7.80 -31.15
N ALA A 332 -1.36 -7.68 -29.97
CA ALA A 332 -0.67 -7.82 -28.69
C ALA A 332 -0.15 -9.25 -28.49
N ILE A 333 -0.97 -10.27 -28.73
CA ILE A 333 -0.56 -11.68 -28.68
C ILE A 333 0.60 -11.97 -29.63
N LYS A 334 0.50 -11.50 -30.88
CA LYS A 334 1.56 -11.68 -31.88
C LYS A 334 2.87 -11.04 -31.42
N GLN A 335 2.82 -9.84 -30.83
CA GLN A 335 4.00 -9.18 -30.25
C GLN A 335 4.64 -10.02 -29.13
N ILE A 336 3.84 -10.57 -28.21
CA ILE A 336 4.34 -11.43 -27.14
C ILE A 336 5.08 -12.65 -27.71
N GLN A 337 4.51 -13.29 -28.73
CA GLN A 337 5.09 -14.46 -29.38
C GLN A 337 6.39 -14.12 -30.14
N GLU A 338 6.39 -13.04 -30.93
CA GLU A 338 7.55 -12.60 -31.74
C GLU A 338 8.74 -12.19 -30.87
N ASN A 339 8.48 -11.50 -29.76
CA ASN A 339 9.53 -11.04 -28.84
C ASN A 339 10.00 -12.13 -27.87
N ARG A 340 9.34 -13.30 -27.88
CA ARG A 340 9.68 -14.48 -27.06
C ARG A 340 9.75 -14.17 -25.57
N TYR A 341 8.74 -13.46 -25.04
CA TYR A 341 8.69 -13.10 -23.63
C TYR A 341 8.62 -14.31 -22.68
N HIS A 342 8.13 -15.45 -23.16
CA HIS A 342 8.20 -16.74 -22.46
C HIS A 342 9.64 -17.16 -22.12
N GLY A 343 10.66 -16.66 -22.83
CA GLY A 343 12.06 -16.97 -22.56
C GLY A 343 12.53 -16.49 -21.18
N ALA A 344 12.02 -15.35 -20.70
CA ALA A 344 12.28 -14.88 -19.34
C ALA A 344 11.55 -15.70 -18.27
N LEU A 345 10.59 -16.54 -18.67
CA LEU A 345 9.89 -17.50 -17.83
C LEU A 345 10.32 -18.94 -18.14
N SER A 346 11.50 -19.15 -18.75
CA SER A 346 11.94 -20.47 -19.20
C SER A 346 12.15 -21.48 -18.07
N ASP A 347 12.44 -20.99 -16.86
CA ASP A 347 12.51 -21.82 -15.64
C ASP A 347 11.10 -22.18 -15.09
N TYR A 348 10.05 -21.53 -15.59
CA TYR A 348 8.67 -21.81 -15.21
C TYR A 348 8.13 -22.99 -16.04
N GLN A 349 8.06 -24.16 -15.41
CA GLN A 349 7.66 -25.41 -16.08
C GLN A 349 6.15 -25.61 -16.19
N ASN A 350 5.35 -24.74 -15.58
CA ASN A 350 3.90 -24.84 -15.55
C ASN A 350 3.26 -23.99 -16.66
N LYS A 351 1.93 -24.02 -16.73
CA LYS A 351 1.11 -23.26 -17.68
C LYS A 351 1.45 -21.77 -17.69
N ILE A 352 1.66 -21.21 -18.88
CA ILE A 352 1.86 -19.78 -19.14
C ILE A 352 0.72 -19.28 -20.02
N LEU A 353 0.06 -18.20 -19.60
CA LEU A 353 -0.97 -17.50 -20.37
C LEU A 353 -0.37 -16.26 -21.02
N LEU A 354 -0.69 -16.06 -22.30
CA LEU A 354 -0.43 -14.83 -23.05
C LEU A 354 -1.75 -14.07 -23.11
N VAL A 355 -1.75 -12.83 -22.64
CA VAL A 355 -2.97 -12.01 -22.53
C VAL A 355 -2.75 -10.73 -23.33
N GLY A 356 -3.45 -10.61 -24.45
CA GLY A 356 -3.45 -9.41 -25.27
C GLY A 356 -4.69 -8.59 -24.96
N ILE A 357 -4.51 -7.34 -24.52
CA ILE A 357 -5.63 -6.42 -24.27
C ILE A 357 -5.48 -5.22 -25.20
N ASN A 358 -6.59 -4.83 -25.84
CA ASN A 358 -6.64 -3.64 -26.67
C ASN A 358 -7.74 -2.71 -26.19
N TYR A 359 -7.45 -1.42 -26.21
CA TYR A 359 -8.43 -0.34 -26.02
C TYR A 359 -8.64 0.39 -27.35
N ASP A 360 -9.87 0.45 -27.83
CA ASP A 360 -10.28 1.18 -29.02
C ASP A 360 -11.01 2.48 -28.64
N ALA A 361 -10.32 3.61 -28.76
CA ALA A 361 -10.85 4.94 -28.50
C ALA A 361 -11.59 5.53 -29.71
N GLU A 362 -11.37 5.02 -30.92
CA GLU A 362 -11.80 5.62 -32.19
C GLU A 362 -12.87 4.78 -32.94
N GLY A 363 -13.16 3.58 -32.46
CA GLY A 363 -14.10 2.63 -33.04
C GLY A 363 -15.55 3.08 -33.16
N LYS A 364 -16.34 2.32 -33.93
CA LYS A 364 -17.79 2.54 -34.11
C LYS A 364 -18.55 2.46 -32.78
N ASP A 365 -18.15 1.53 -31.93
CA ASP A 365 -18.53 1.44 -30.52
C ASP A 365 -17.42 2.09 -29.70
N LYS A 366 -17.49 3.42 -29.55
CA LYS A 366 -16.42 4.23 -28.95
C LYS A 366 -16.06 3.74 -27.53
N LYS A 367 -14.75 3.66 -27.23
CA LYS A 367 -14.18 3.31 -25.91
C LYS A 367 -14.36 1.84 -25.50
N HIS A 368 -14.11 0.92 -26.42
CA HIS A 368 -14.32 -0.51 -26.17
C HIS A 368 -13.01 -1.25 -25.89
N HIS A 369 -13.02 -2.18 -24.94
CA HIS A 369 -11.91 -3.11 -24.70
C HIS A 369 -12.13 -4.44 -25.41
N THR A 370 -11.05 -5.01 -25.94
CA THR A 370 -11.03 -6.40 -26.44
C THR A 370 -9.88 -7.16 -25.79
N CYS A 371 -10.06 -8.46 -25.60
CA CYS A 371 -9.09 -9.34 -24.97
C CYS A 371 -8.95 -10.63 -25.78
N VAL A 372 -7.72 -11.13 -25.88
CA VAL A 372 -7.41 -12.47 -26.41
C VAL A 372 -6.47 -13.14 -25.41
N ILE A 373 -6.71 -14.41 -25.10
CA ILE A 373 -5.95 -15.20 -24.14
C ILE A 373 -5.54 -16.51 -24.79
N GLU A 374 -4.24 -16.71 -24.93
CA GLU A 374 -3.67 -17.96 -25.46
C GLU A 374 -2.84 -18.68 -24.40
N GLU A 375 -2.87 -20.01 -24.42
CA GLU A 375 -1.94 -20.81 -23.64
C GLU A 375 -0.66 -21.04 -24.45
N TRP A 376 0.51 -20.73 -23.86
CA TRP A 376 1.78 -21.02 -24.48
C TRP A 376 2.02 -22.53 -24.53
N GLN A 377 2.04 -23.10 -25.73
CA GLN A 377 2.44 -24.49 -25.92
C GLN A 377 3.95 -24.57 -26.16
N GLN A 378 4.66 -25.19 -25.22
CA GLN A 378 6.05 -25.57 -25.42
C GLN A 378 6.08 -26.59 -26.58
N ARG A 379 6.63 -26.21 -27.74
CA ARG A 379 6.84 -27.18 -28.82
C ARG A 379 7.77 -28.25 -28.27
N ALA A 380 7.25 -29.46 -28.09
CA ALA A 380 8.05 -30.64 -27.83
C ALA A 380 9.13 -30.70 -28.92
N THR A 381 10.39 -30.64 -28.49
CA THR A 381 11.55 -30.68 -29.39
C THR A 381 11.81 -32.09 -29.85
#